data_AF-A0ABD1WA63-F1
#
_entry.id   AF-A0ABD1WA63-F1
#
_cell.length_a   1.000
_cell.length_b   1.000
_cell.length_c   1.000
_cell.angle_alpha   90.00
_cell.angle_beta   90.00
_cell.angle_gamma   90.00
#
_symmetry.space_group_name_H-M   'P 1'
#
loop_
_entity.id
_entity.type
_entity.pdbx_description
1 polymer ?
#
loop_
_entity_poly.entity_id
_entity_poly.type
_entity_poly.pdbx_seq_one_letter_code
_entity_poly.pdbx_strand_id
1 'polypeptide(L)'
;MLWVDKYRPKTLDKVLVHQDIAENLKKLVMEQDCPHLLFYGPSGSGKKTMIMAVLRQMFGASADKVKVENKNWKIDAGTRTIDVELTTLSSTHYVEMNPSIAGFYDRYVVQEIIKEMAKN
;
A
#
# COMPACT_ATOMS: atom_id res chain seq x y z
N MET A 1 2.39 15.68 17.14
CA MET A 1 2.83 15.13 15.84
C MET A 1 4.35 15.13 15.82
N LEU A 2 4.98 14.00 15.49
CA LEU A 2 6.44 13.87 15.51
C LEU A 2 7.07 14.63 14.32
N TRP A 3 8.30 15.14 14.47
CA TRP A 3 8.99 15.86 13.39
C TRP A 3 9.19 14.98 12.15
N VAL A 4 9.47 13.70 12.36
CA VAL A 4 9.60 12.72 11.27
C VAL A 4 8.35 12.65 10.39
N ASP A 5 7.16 12.83 10.96
CA ASP A 5 5.91 12.84 10.19
C ASP A 5 5.62 14.21 9.59
N LYS A 6 5.97 15.29 10.30
CA LYS A 6 5.79 16.66 9.83
C LYS A 6 6.63 16.96 8.58
N TYR A 7 7.86 16.46 8.53
CA TYR A 7 8.82 16.72 7.46
C TYR A 7 8.91 15.58 6.44
N ARG A 8 8.09 14.52 6.56
CA ARG A 8 8.06 13.44 5.58
C ARG A 8 7.70 13.99 4.19
N PRO A 9 8.53 13.77 3.16
CA PRO A 9 8.20 14.16 1.78
C PRO A 9 6.86 13.57 1.35
N LYS A 10 6.02 14.40 0.74
CA LYS A 10 4.69 14.00 0.24
C LYS A 10 4.62 13.84 -1.27
N THR A 11 5.60 14.37 -2.00
CA THR A 11 5.66 14.34 -3.47
C THR A 11 7.02 13.85 -3.91
N LEU A 12 7.10 13.24 -5.09
CA LEU A 12 8.36 12.72 -5.65
C LEU A 12 9.41 13.83 -5.79
N ASP A 13 9.00 15.05 -6.14
CA ASP A 13 9.88 16.23 -6.24
C ASP A 13 10.51 16.66 -4.91
N LYS A 14 9.94 16.26 -3.77
CA LYS A 14 10.44 16.60 -2.43
C LYS A 14 11.28 15.49 -1.81
N VAL A 15 11.47 14.37 -2.51
CA VAL A 15 12.29 13.27 -2.01
C VAL A 15 13.76 13.67 -2.17
N LEU A 16 14.47 13.74 -1.04
CA LEU A 16 15.88 14.17 -1.01
C LEU A 16 16.86 13.04 -1.33
N VAL A 17 16.44 11.79 -1.16
CA VAL A 17 17.27 10.58 -1.34
C VAL A 17 16.73 9.79 -2.53
N HIS A 18 17.59 9.12 -3.30
CA HIS A 18 17.17 8.34 -4.47
C HIS A 18 16.46 9.18 -5.55
N GLN A 19 16.98 10.38 -5.84
CA GLN A 19 16.39 11.33 -6.79
C GLN A 19 16.17 10.70 -8.18
N ASP A 20 17.14 9.94 -8.69
CA ASP A 20 17.04 9.24 -9.98
C ASP A 20 15.85 8.25 -9.99
N ILE A 21 15.64 7.54 -8.88
CA ILE A 21 14.51 6.60 -8.74
C ILE A 21 13.19 7.38 -8.69
N ALA A 22 13.15 8.50 -7.95
CA ALA A 22 11.96 9.34 -7.87
C ALA A 22 11.58 9.92 -9.24
N GLU A 23 12.56 10.31 -10.06
CA GLU A 23 12.32 10.80 -11.42
C GLU A 23 11.79 9.69 -12.34
N ASN A 24 12.35 8.49 -12.27
CA ASN A 24 11.87 7.34 -13.05
C ASN A 24 10.44 6.95 -12.67
N LEU A 25 10.14 6.90 -11.37
CA LEU A 25 8.77 6.68 -10.88
C LEU A 25 7.81 7.77 -11.35
N LYS A 26 8.27 9.01 -11.43
CA LYS A 26 7.46 10.13 -11.93
C LYS A 26 7.10 9.94 -13.40
N LYS A 27 8.05 9.49 -14.24
CA LYS A 27 7.83 9.17 -15.66
C LYS A 27 6.82 8.03 -15.82
N LEU A 28 7.02 6.93 -15.10
CA LEU A 28 6.10 5.78 -15.08
C LEU A 28 4.65 6.18 -14.76
N VAL A 29 4.46 7.03 -13.74
CA VAL A 29 3.12 7.49 -13.37
C VAL A 29 2.51 8.41 -14.43
N MET A 30 3.31 9.26 -15.08
CA MET A 30 2.83 10.16 -16.14
C MET A 30 2.39 9.41 -17.40
N GLU A 31 3.06 8.30 -17.72
CA GLU A 31 2.71 7.44 -18.86
C GLU A 31 1.41 6.65 -18.65
N GLN A 32 0.83 6.70 -17.44
CA GLN A 32 -0.35 5.92 -17.01
C GLN A 32 -0.21 4.40 -17.14
N ASP A 33 1.02 3.92 -17.38
CA ASP A 33 1.35 2.51 -17.46
C ASP A 33 2.24 2.14 -16.26
N CYS A 34 1.62 2.04 -15.09
CA CYS A 34 2.32 1.71 -13.84
C CYS A 34 2.29 0.18 -13.65
N PRO A 35 3.43 -0.53 -13.80
CA PRO A 35 3.48 -1.97 -13.59
C PRO A 35 3.39 -2.31 -12.11
N HIS A 36 3.33 -3.60 -11.78
CA HIS A 36 3.52 -4.02 -10.39
C HIS A 36 4.94 -3.71 -9.90
N LEU A 37 5.04 -2.98 -8.79
CA LEU A 37 6.30 -2.51 -8.23
C LEU A 37 6.67 -3.26 -6.96
N LEU A 38 7.94 -3.63 -6.84
CA LEU A 38 8.53 -4.20 -5.63
C LEU A 38 9.53 -3.21 -5.02
N PHE A 39 9.20 -2.66 -3.85
CA PHE A 39 10.11 -1.79 -3.08
C PHE A 39 10.85 -2.61 -2.02
N TYR A 40 12.18 -2.69 -2.12
CA TYR A 40 13.02 -3.40 -1.15
C TYR A 40 14.21 -2.53 -0.69
N GLY A 41 14.85 -2.92 0.42
CA GLY A 41 15.99 -2.21 1.00
C GLY A 41 15.93 -2.09 2.54
N PRO A 42 16.96 -1.49 3.17
CA PRO A 42 17.07 -1.40 4.64
C PRO A 42 15.89 -0.67 5.31
N SER A 43 15.64 -0.97 6.59
CA SER A 43 14.65 -0.21 7.37
C SER A 43 15.05 1.27 7.43
N GLY A 44 14.08 2.18 7.30
CA GLY A 44 14.34 3.62 7.29
C GLY A 44 14.83 4.22 5.97
N SER A 45 15.05 3.43 4.91
CA SER A 45 15.50 3.93 3.59
C SER A 45 14.45 4.72 2.78
N GLY A 46 13.31 5.07 3.37
CA GLY A 46 12.27 5.87 2.69
C GLY A 46 11.32 5.11 1.75
N LYS A 47 11.32 3.76 1.75
CA LYS A 47 10.43 2.93 0.90
C LYS A 47 8.95 3.32 0.99
N LYS A 48 8.39 3.33 2.21
CA LYS A 48 6.99 3.70 2.44
C LYS A 48 6.71 5.16 2.03
N THR A 49 7.67 6.05 2.24
CA THR A 49 7.58 7.45 1.81
C THR A 49 7.47 7.55 0.28
N MET A 50 8.29 6.82 -0.47
CA MET A 50 8.22 6.80 -1.93
C MET A 50 6.90 6.20 -2.43
N ILE A 51 6.44 5.07 -1.86
CA ILE A 51 5.13 4.48 -2.21
C ILE A 51 4.00 5.50 -2.03
N MET A 52 3.96 6.19 -0.88
CA MET A 52 2.94 7.20 -0.62
C MET A 52 3.04 8.41 -1.57
N ALA A 53 4.25 8.82 -1.93
CA ALA A 53 4.45 9.88 -2.92
C ALA A 53 3.99 9.47 -4.33
N VAL A 54 4.20 8.22 -4.73
CA VAL A 54 3.67 7.65 -5.99
C VAL A 54 2.15 7.62 -5.98
N LEU A 55 1.53 7.09 -4.92
CA LEU A 55 0.07 7.05 -4.78
C LEU A 55 -0.55 8.45 -4.82
N ARG A 56 0.10 9.43 -4.18
CA ARG A 56 -0.32 10.84 -4.25
C ARG A 56 -0.13 11.44 -5.65
N GLN A 57 0.91 11.06 -6.38
CA GLN A 57 1.10 11.50 -7.76
C GLN A 57 0.01 10.96 -8.69
N MET A 58 -0.44 9.71 -8.46
CA MET A 58 -1.49 9.05 -9.23
C MET A 58 -2.90 9.58 -8.91
N PHE A 59 -3.24 9.67 -7.63
CA PHE A 59 -4.61 9.94 -7.17
C PHE A 59 -4.79 11.33 -6.55
N GLY A 60 -3.73 12.12 -6.43
CA GLY A 60 -3.76 13.43 -5.81
C GLY A 60 -3.89 13.38 -4.28
N ALA A 61 -4.47 14.44 -3.71
CA ALA A 61 -4.58 14.59 -2.26
C ALA A 61 -5.58 13.62 -1.60
N SER A 62 -6.44 12.94 -2.36
CA SER A 62 -7.35 11.91 -1.81
C SER A 62 -6.58 10.69 -1.31
N ALA A 63 -5.39 10.40 -1.83
CA ALA A 63 -4.54 9.30 -1.37
C ALA A 63 -4.12 9.43 0.11
N ASP A 64 -4.07 10.66 0.64
CA ASP A 64 -3.79 10.91 2.06
C ASP A 64 -4.97 10.54 2.97
N LYS A 65 -6.19 10.45 2.42
CA LYS A 65 -7.40 10.13 3.17
C LYS A 65 -7.48 8.61 3.32
N VAL A 66 -7.01 8.13 4.46
CA VAL A 66 -7.06 6.73 4.86
C VAL A 66 -7.92 6.55 6.10
N LYS A 67 -8.61 5.42 6.16
CA LYS A 67 -9.37 4.95 7.31
C LYS A 67 -8.77 3.65 7.81
N VAL A 68 -8.74 3.47 9.11
CA VAL A 68 -8.42 2.19 9.73
C VAL A 68 -9.71 1.37 9.75
N GLU A 69 -9.66 0.17 9.18
CA GLU A 69 -10.78 -0.76 9.13
C GLU A 69 -10.33 -2.10 9.71
N ASN A 70 -11.15 -2.70 10.57
CA ASN A 70 -10.97 -4.08 10.99
C ASN A 70 -11.91 -4.95 10.15
N LYS A 71 -11.34 -5.79 9.31
CA LYS A 71 -12.10 -6.70 8.45
C LYS A 71 -12.01 -8.12 8.99
N ASN A 72 -13.16 -8.75 9.08
CA ASN A 72 -13.31 -10.16 9.45
C ASN A 72 -13.66 -10.95 8.20
N TRP A 73 -12.76 -11.83 7.76
CA TRP A 73 -13.01 -12.74 6.65
C TRP A 73 -13.23 -14.15 7.14
N LYS A 74 -14.24 -14.80 6.54
CA LYS A 74 -14.45 -16.24 6.67
C LYS A 74 -13.92 -16.90 5.41
N ILE A 75 -12.76 -17.50 5.52
CA ILE A 75 -12.07 -18.14 4.40
C ILE A 75 -12.40 -19.62 4.44
N ASP A 76 -12.99 -20.12 3.35
CA ASP A 76 -13.22 -21.54 3.17
C ASP A 76 -11.92 -22.21 2.66
N ALA A 77 -11.29 -23.03 3.51
CA ALA A 77 -10.13 -23.85 3.16
C ALA A 77 -10.51 -25.31 2.86
N GLY A 78 -11.76 -25.54 2.40
CA GLY A 78 -12.29 -26.83 1.98
C GLY A 78 -12.76 -27.68 3.16
N THR A 79 -11.87 -28.05 4.07
CA THR A 79 -12.21 -28.91 5.24
C THR A 79 -12.52 -28.11 6.50
N ARG A 80 -12.21 -26.81 6.52
CA ARG A 80 -12.45 -25.91 7.65
C ARG A 80 -12.68 -24.48 7.18
N THR A 81 -13.58 -23.78 7.85
CA THR A 81 -13.70 -22.32 7.76
C THR A 81 -12.68 -21.70 8.71
N ILE A 82 -11.92 -20.72 8.20
CA ILE A 82 -10.94 -19.98 8.97
C ILE A 82 -11.45 -18.56 9.11
N ASP A 83 -11.63 -18.12 10.36
CA ASP A 83 -11.93 -16.73 10.67
C ASP A 83 -10.61 -15.96 10.80
N VAL A 84 -10.41 -14.96 9.96
CA VAL A 84 -9.25 -14.07 10.00
C VAL A 84 -9.72 -12.65 10.25
N GLU A 85 -9.20 -12.05 11.32
CA GLU A 85 -9.34 -10.62 11.59
C GLU A 85 -8.06 -9.90 11.16
N LEU A 86 -8.19 -8.88 10.31
CA LEU A 86 -7.07 -8.05 9.88
C LEU A 86 -7.42 -6.58 9.95
N THR A 87 -6.51 -5.80 10.51
CA THR A 87 -6.56 -4.35 10.41
C THR A 87 -5.96 -3.91 9.07
N THR A 88 -6.76 -3.22 8.25
CA THR A 88 -6.34 -2.62 6.99
C THR A 88 -6.39 -1.10 7.07
N LEU A 89 -5.55 -0.45 6.27
CA LEU A 89 -5.65 0.99 5.99
C LEU A 89 -6.25 1.16 4.60
N SER A 90 -7.50 1.61 4.56
CA SER A 90 -8.27 1.73 3.32
C SER A 90 -8.35 3.20 2.90
N SER A 91 -8.02 3.48 1.64
CA SER A 91 -8.33 4.73 0.96
C SER A 91 -9.40 4.47 -0.11
N THR A 92 -9.88 5.52 -0.77
CA THR A 92 -10.78 5.38 -1.93
C THR A 92 -10.09 4.74 -3.15
N HIS A 93 -8.76 4.64 -3.16
CA HIS A 93 -7.98 4.19 -4.32
C HIS A 93 -7.05 3.00 -4.06
N TYR A 94 -6.73 2.70 -2.79
CA TYR A 94 -5.80 1.62 -2.44
C TYR A 94 -6.12 1.06 -1.06
N VAL A 95 -5.61 -0.14 -0.80
CA VAL A 95 -5.64 -0.79 0.51
C VAL A 95 -4.20 -1.12 0.90
N GLU A 96 -3.77 -0.66 2.07
CA GLU A 96 -2.52 -1.09 2.72
C GLU A 96 -2.85 -2.13 3.79
N MET A 97 -2.13 -3.24 3.78
CA MET A 97 -2.28 -4.32 4.76
C MET A 97 -0.97 -5.07 4.99
N ASN A 98 -0.87 -5.77 6.12
CA ASN A 98 0.18 -6.74 6.37
C ASN A 98 -0.40 -8.16 6.44
N PRO A 99 -0.31 -8.96 5.36
CA PRO A 99 -0.92 -10.28 5.32
C PRO A 99 -0.24 -11.29 6.26
N SER A 100 0.99 -11.02 6.72
CA SER A 100 1.71 -11.94 7.63
C SER A 100 1.01 -12.12 8.98
N ILE A 101 0.12 -11.20 9.36
CA ILE A 101 -0.69 -11.30 10.59
C ILE A 101 -1.60 -12.55 10.55
N ALA A 102 -1.99 -13.01 9.35
CA ALA A 102 -2.80 -14.21 9.17
C ALA A 102 -1.99 -15.52 9.28
N GLY A 103 -0.69 -15.46 9.58
CA GLY A 103 0.17 -16.63 9.70
C GLY A 103 0.19 -17.47 8.41
N PHE A 104 -0.06 -18.78 8.52
CA PHE A 104 -0.08 -19.71 7.38
C PHE A 104 -1.25 -19.50 6.41
N TYR A 105 -2.15 -18.55 6.68
CA TYR A 105 -3.33 -18.28 5.87
C TYR A 105 -3.22 -17.00 5.04
N ASP A 106 -2.05 -16.36 5.04
CA ASP A 106 -1.73 -15.13 4.30
C ASP A 106 -2.11 -15.21 2.81
N ARG A 107 -1.84 -16.34 2.15
CA ARG A 107 -2.20 -16.59 0.75
C ARG A 107 -3.70 -16.39 0.50
N TYR A 108 -4.55 -16.90 1.38
CA TYR A 108 -6.00 -16.82 1.18
C TYR A 108 -6.51 -15.38 1.40
N VAL A 109 -5.93 -14.68 2.38
CA VAL A 109 -6.24 -13.26 2.65
C VAL A 109 -5.90 -12.40 1.44
N VAL A 110 -4.70 -12.58 0.86
CA VAL A 110 -4.26 -11.84 -0.34
C VAL A 110 -5.19 -12.12 -1.52
N GLN A 111 -5.56 -13.39 -1.73
CA GLN A 111 -6.49 -13.76 -2.81
C GLN A 111 -7.86 -13.09 -2.64
N GLU A 112 -8.41 -13.08 -1.43
CA GLU A 112 -9.74 -12.52 -1.20
C GLU A 112 -9.77 -11.01 -1.36
N ILE A 113 -8.74 -10.30 -0.90
CA ILE A 113 -8.63 -8.85 -1.09
C ILE A 113 -8.50 -8.49 -2.57
N ILE A 114 -7.69 -9.24 -3.34
CA ILE A 114 -7.59 -9.00 -4.79
C ILE A 114 -8.95 -9.20 -5.46
N LYS A 115 -9.71 -10.24 -5.09
CA LYS A 115 -11.07 -10.45 -5.61
C LYS A 115 -12.03 -9.33 -5.22
N GLU A 116 -11.97 -8.85 -3.97
CA GLU A 116 -12.82 -7.76 -3.49
C GLU A 116 -12.51 -6.45 -4.25
N MET A 117 -11.22 -6.15 -4.45
CA MET A 117 -10.79 -4.98 -5.20
C MET A 117 -11.16 -5.05 -6.68
N ALA A 118 -11.20 -6.24 -7.28
CA ALA A 118 -11.58 -6.43 -8.68
C ALA A 118 -13.10 -6.39 -8.94
N LYS A 119 -13.94 -6.48 -7.90
CA LYS A 119 -15.41 -6.41 -8.02
C LYS A 119 -15.96 -4.98 -8.02
N ASN A 120 -15.18 -4.02 -7.54
CA ASN A 120 -15.51 -2.60 -7.50
C ASN A 120 -14.89 -1.86 -8.68
#